data_AF-A0ABD5DHQ1-F1
#
_entry.id   AF-A0ABD5DHQ1-F1
#
_cell.length_a   1.000
_cell.length_b   1.000
_cell.length_c   1.000
_cell.angle_alpha   90.00
_cell.angle_beta   90.00
_cell.angle_gamma   90.00
#
_symmetry.space_group_name_H-M   'P 1'
#
loop_
_entity.id
_entity.type
_entity.pdbx_description
1 polymer ?
#
loop_
_entity_poly.entity_id
_entity_poly.type
_entity_poly.pdbx_seq_one_letter_code
_entity_poly.pdbx_strand_id
1 'polypeptide(L)'
;VGNSMFADLVSVAGYIYKFGINDGLPQQSGGNTPISLHCDEFSELMGDEFIPLINKGGGAGIQITAYTQTLPDIEAKIGNSAK
;
A
#
# COMPACT_ATOMS: atom_id res chain seq x y z
N VAL A 1 -9.63 8.94 9.86
CA VAL A 1 -8.40 9.65 9.45
C VAL A 1 -7.40 8.71 8.77
N GLY A 2 -7.18 7.48 9.26
CA GLY A 2 -6.30 6.50 8.57
C GLY A 2 -6.74 6.18 7.14
N ASN A 3 -8.02 5.85 6.92
CA ASN A 3 -8.50 5.42 5.60
C ASN A 3 -8.30 6.46 4.47
N SER A 4 -8.46 7.76 4.77
CA SER A 4 -8.23 8.84 3.80
C SER A 4 -6.75 9.00 3.40
N MET A 5 -5.81 8.66 4.30
CA MET A 5 -4.39 8.64 3.99
C MET A 5 -4.05 7.46 3.06
N PHE A 6 -4.66 6.30 3.32
CA PHE A 6 -4.50 5.12 2.47
C PHE A 6 -5.07 5.36 1.07
N ALA A 7 -6.23 6.00 0.94
CA ALA A 7 -6.83 6.38 -0.34
C ALA A 7 -5.87 7.20 -1.21
N ASP A 8 -5.25 8.21 -0.60
CA ASP A 8 -4.31 9.09 -1.27
C ASP A 8 -3.04 8.31 -1.68
N LEU A 9 -2.52 7.47 -0.79
CA LEU A 9 -1.37 6.62 -1.09
C LEU A 9 -1.68 5.60 -2.20
N VAL A 10 -2.86 4.99 -2.23
CA VAL A 10 -3.31 4.08 -3.30
C VAL A 10 -3.43 4.82 -4.63
N SER A 11 -3.92 6.06 -4.60
CA SER A 11 -4.01 6.93 -5.78
C SER A 11 -2.63 7.24 -6.35
N VAL A 12 -1.69 7.67 -5.49
CA VAL A 12 -0.29 7.94 -5.88
C VAL A 12 0.41 6.68 -6.36
N ALA A 13 0.23 5.54 -5.67
CA ALA A 13 0.76 4.25 -6.11
C ALA A 13 0.22 3.85 -7.49
N GLY A 14 -1.07 4.04 -7.71
CA GLY A 14 -1.72 3.78 -9.00
C GLY A 14 -1.18 4.67 -10.12
N TYR A 15 -0.84 5.92 -9.83
CA TYR A 15 -0.20 6.83 -10.78
C TYR A 15 1.22 6.36 -11.12
N ILE A 16 2.06 6.11 -10.11
CA ILE A 16 3.45 5.66 -10.30
C ILE A 16 3.48 4.32 -11.05
N TYR A 17 2.58 3.39 -10.72
CA TYR A 17 2.47 2.12 -11.42
C TYR A 17 2.16 2.27 -12.92
N LYS A 18 1.33 3.25 -13.29
CA LYS A 18 0.90 3.46 -14.68
C LYS A 18 1.87 4.28 -15.51
N PHE A 19 2.44 5.33 -14.92
CA PHE A 19 3.19 6.35 -15.67
C PHE A 19 4.69 6.37 -15.31
N GLY A 20 5.08 5.68 -14.24
CA GLY A 20 6.42 5.74 -13.67
C GLY A 20 6.63 7.03 -12.86
N ILE A 21 7.71 7.07 -12.08
CA ILE A 21 8.07 8.23 -11.25
C ILE A 21 8.58 9.44 -12.05
N ASN A 22 9.01 9.21 -13.29
CA ASN A 22 9.62 10.21 -14.17
C ASN A 22 8.67 10.69 -15.28
N ASP A 23 7.35 10.53 -15.11
CA ASP A 23 6.36 10.99 -16.07
C ASP A 23 6.53 12.49 -16.38
N GLY A 24 6.66 12.85 -17.66
CA GLY A 24 6.90 14.22 -18.12
C GLY A 24 8.35 14.74 -18.03
N LEU A 25 9.33 13.97 -17.54
CA LEU A 25 10.74 14.37 -17.46
C LEU A 25 11.59 13.72 -18.58
N PRO A 26 12.63 14.41 -19.11
CA PRO A 26 13.54 13.82 -20.08
C PRO A 26 14.23 12.59 -19.48
N GLN A 27 14.17 11.46 -20.20
CA GLN A 27 14.50 10.11 -19.74
C GLN A 27 15.70 10.06 -18.77
N GLN A 28 15.41 9.88 -17.49
CA GLN A 28 16.36 9.25 -16.57
C GLN A 28 16.01 7.77 -16.47
N SER A 29 16.97 6.93 -16.82
CA SER A 29 16.95 5.48 -16.61
C SER A 29 17.07 5.18 -15.11
N GLY A 30 16.05 5.53 -14.34
CA GLY A 30 15.93 5.21 -12.92
C GLY A 30 14.82 4.19 -12.73
N GLY A 31 15.14 3.07 -12.07
CA GLY A 31 14.12 2.13 -11.59
C GLY A 31 13.22 2.78 -10.54
N ASN A 32 12.13 2.12 -10.17
CA ASN A 32 11.24 2.62 -9.12
C ASN A 32 12.01 2.88 -7.81
N THR A 33 11.87 4.09 -7.27
CA THR A 33 12.37 4.42 -5.95
C THR A 33 11.57 3.66 -4.90
N PRO A 34 12.23 2.91 -3.99
CA PRO A 34 11.53 2.23 -2.91
C PRO A 34 10.86 3.23 -1.96
N ILE A 35 9.60 2.99 -1.62
CA ILE A 35 8.82 3.77 -0.64
C ILE A 35 8.51 2.85 0.53
N SER A 36 9.25 2.97 1.63
CA SER A 36 9.04 2.17 2.82
C SER A 36 7.89 2.72 3.65
N LEU A 37 6.80 1.96 3.72
CA LEU A 37 5.62 2.27 4.53
C LEU A 37 5.64 1.40 5.80
N HIS A 38 5.77 2.05 6.95
CA HIS A 38 5.71 1.40 8.25
C HIS A 38 4.36 1.71 8.90
N CYS A 39 3.55 0.68 9.08
CA CYS A 39 2.20 0.77 9.62
C CYS A 39 2.19 0.21 11.04
N ASP A 40 2.15 1.09 12.04
CA ASP A 40 1.83 0.67 13.41
C ASP A 40 0.32 0.49 13.57
N GLU A 41 -0.11 -0.30 14.55
CA GLU A 41 -1.51 -0.63 14.82
C GLU A 41 -2.27 -1.09 13.56
N PHE A 42 -1.65 -2.00 12.81
CA PHE A 42 -2.15 -2.45 11.52
C PHE A 42 -3.59 -2.96 11.54
N SER A 43 -4.03 -3.55 12.65
CA SER A 43 -5.41 -4.01 12.85
C SER A 43 -6.47 -2.91 12.64
N GLU A 44 -6.14 -1.65 12.93
CA GLU A 44 -7.01 -0.48 12.71
C GLU A 44 -6.93 0.06 11.27
N LEU A 45 -5.82 -0.25 10.57
CA LEU A 45 -5.56 0.17 9.19
C LEU A 45 -6.10 -0.83 8.16
N MET A 46 -6.50 -2.01 8.61
CA MET A 46 -7.10 -3.06 7.79
C MET A 46 -8.54 -2.72 7.39
N GLY A 47 -8.66 -2.04 6.25
CA GLY A 47 -9.92 -1.71 5.59
C GLY A 47 -9.90 -2.00 4.09
N ASP A 48 -11.01 -1.67 3.42
CA ASP A 48 -11.28 -2.01 2.00
C ASP A 48 -10.18 -1.56 1.03
N GLU A 49 -9.42 -0.52 1.38
CA GLU A 49 -8.38 0.06 0.53
C GLU A 49 -6.99 -0.55 0.71
N PHE A 50 -6.79 -1.37 1.76
CA PHE A 50 -5.51 -1.98 2.04
C PHE A 50 -5.14 -3.08 1.02
N ILE A 51 -6.10 -3.90 0.60
CA ILE A 51 -5.90 -4.92 -0.44
C ILE A 51 -5.48 -4.27 -1.78
N PRO A 52 -6.20 -3.24 -2.28
CA PRO A 52 -5.75 -2.45 -3.43
C PRO A 52 -4.35 -1.86 -3.27
N LEU A 53 -3.98 -1.37 -2.08
CA LEU A 53 -2.65 -0.83 -1.81
C LEU A 53 -1.57 -1.89 -1.96
N ILE A 54 -1.74 -3.10 -1.41
CA ILE A 54 -0.78 -4.19 -1.61
C ILE A 54 -0.67 -4.55 -3.10
N ASN A 55 -1.82 -4.68 -3.78
CA ASN A 55 -1.85 -5.11 -5.17
C ASN A 55 -1.22 -4.11 -6.15
N LYS A 56 -1.37 -2.80 -5.91
CA LYS A 56 -0.84 -1.73 -6.79
C LYS A 56 0.48 -1.15 -6.31
N GLY A 57 0.73 -1.20 -5.00
CA GLY A 57 1.88 -0.60 -4.34
C GLY A 57 3.20 -1.27 -4.72
N GLY A 58 3.23 -2.60 -4.88
CA GLY A 58 4.46 -3.30 -5.27
C GLY A 58 5.02 -2.83 -6.61
N GLY A 59 4.14 -2.59 -7.59
CA GLY A 59 4.51 -2.05 -8.90
C GLY A 59 4.88 -0.56 -8.87
N ALA A 60 4.65 0.14 -7.77
CA ALA A 60 5.05 1.52 -7.52
C ALA A 60 6.31 1.64 -6.63
N GLY A 61 6.91 0.52 -6.22
CA GLY A 61 8.04 0.51 -5.30
C GLY A 61 7.65 0.62 -3.82
N ILE A 62 6.37 0.54 -3.47
CA ILE A 62 5.91 0.58 -2.09
C ILE A 62 6.26 -0.75 -1.40
N GLN A 63 6.94 -0.64 -0.26
CA GLN A 63 7.31 -1.75 0.62
C GLN A 63 6.61 -1.56 1.96
N ILE A 64 5.67 -2.45 2.29
CA ILE A 64 4.84 -2.32 3.49
C ILE A 64 5.39 -3.22 4.59
N THR A 65 5.71 -2.62 5.74
CA THR A 65 5.98 -3.32 6.99
C THR A 65 4.87 -2.98 7.98
N ALA A 66 4.08 -3.97 8.36
CA ALA A 66 2.93 -3.78 9.23
C ALA A 66 3.18 -4.42 10.60
N TYR A 67 2.90 -3.68 11.67
CA TYR A 67 3.02 -4.11 13.06
C TYR A 67 1.62 -4.33 13.65
N THR A 68 1.40 -5.51 14.22
CA THR A 68 0.17 -5.84 14.96
C THR A 68 0.52 -6.41 16.32
N GLN A 69 -0.40 -6.27 17.27
CA GLN A 69 -0.28 -6.90 18.58
C GLN A 69 -0.63 -8.39 18.53
N THR A 70 -1.65 -8.77 17.75
CA THR A 70 -2.06 -10.17 17.62
C THR A 70 -2.41 -10.55 16.18
N LEU A 71 -2.14 -11.80 15.81
CA LEU A 71 -2.54 -12.40 14.53
C LEU A 71 -4.07 -12.52 14.36
N PRO A 72 -4.87 -12.89 15.39
CA PRO A 72 -6.32 -12.93 15.30
C PRO A 72 -6.99 -11.63 14.85
N ASP A 73 -6.43 -10.47 15.20
CA ASP A 73 -6.97 -9.17 14.77
C ASP A 73 -6.89 -8.98 13.25
N ILE A 74 -5.88 -9.56 12.61
CA ILE A 74 -5.71 -9.55 11.16
C ILE A 74 -6.73 -10.50 10.51
N GLU A 75 -6.86 -11.73 11.02
CA GLU A 75 -7.76 -12.75 10.46
C GLU A 75 -9.23 -12.31 10.52
N ALA A 76 -9.64 -11.69 11.63
CA ALA A 76 -10.98 -11.15 11.80
C ALA A 76 -11.32 -10.03 10.81
N LYS A 77 -10.32 -9.28 10.34
CA LYS A 77 -10.48 -8.12 9.43
C LYS A 77 -10.28 -8.45 7.96
N ILE A 78 -9.40 -9.40 7.61
CA ILE A 78 -9.23 -9.88 6.22
C ILE A 78 -10.45 -10.66 5.74
N GLY A 79 -11.20 -11.24 6.67
CA GLY A 79 -12.30 -12.12 6.34
C GLY A 79 -11.81 -13.55 6.15
N ASN A 80 -12.53 -14.45 6.80
CA ASN A 80 -12.34 -15.89 6.77
C ASN A 80 -12.20 -16.42 5.33
N SER A 81 -11.08 -17.05 4.99
CA SER A 81 -10.93 -17.84 3.74
C SER A 81 -11.92 -19.02 3.64
N ALA A 82 -12.78 -19.23 4.64
CA ALA A 82 -13.78 -20.30 4.70
C ALA A 82 -15.21 -19.80 4.95
N LYS A 83 -15.70 -18.88 4.11
CA LYS A 83 -17.14 -18.74 3.84
C LYS A 83 -17.42 -18.67 2.35
#